data_AF-V4BCM2-F1
#
_entry.id   AF-V4BCM2-F1
#
_cell.length_a   1.000
_cell.length_b   1.000
_cell.length_c   1.000
_cell.angle_alpha   90.00
_cell.angle_beta   90.00
_cell.angle_gamma   90.00
#
_symmetry.space_group_name_H-M   'P 1'
#
loop_
_entity.id
_entity.type
_entity.pdbx_description
1 polymer ?
#
loop_
_entity_poly.entity_id
_entity_poly.type
_entity_poly.pdbx_seq_one_letter_code
_entity_poly.pdbx_strand_id
1 'polypeptide(L)'
;MGRPSTLAATKPYEDLFYQSDVSNDTFLSRTECRNLWAIFDADKNNYISKIEFELKWTFLDLDHKEHAPIFFEELDKNFNKEIDSAEVQQICFFFDDDGDGFISKFEYDYNWKAFFSA
;
A
#
# COMPACT_ATOMS: atom_id res chain seq x y z
N MET A 1 2.62 -24.00 -14.95
CA MET A 1 4.09 -23.81 -15.00
C MET A 1 4.53 -23.34 -13.63
N GLY A 2 5.33 -24.15 -12.94
CA GLY A 2 5.70 -23.91 -11.55
C GLY A 2 6.72 -22.78 -11.42
N ARG A 3 6.54 -21.90 -10.44
CA ARG A 3 7.58 -20.96 -10.02
C ARG A 3 8.69 -21.77 -9.33
N PRO A 4 9.96 -21.64 -9.75
CA PRO A 4 11.06 -22.31 -9.08
C PRO A 4 11.31 -21.69 -7.71
N SER A 5 11.37 -22.56 -6.70
CA SER A 5 11.66 -22.25 -5.31
C SER A 5 13.15 -21.99 -5.10
N THR A 6 13.54 -20.71 -5.07
CA THR A 6 14.69 -20.20 -4.28
C THR A 6 14.63 -18.68 -4.26
N LEU A 7 13.84 -18.11 -3.34
CA LEU A 7 13.86 -16.69 -3.02
C LEU A 7 13.93 -16.58 -1.50
N ALA A 8 14.78 -15.68 -1.01
CA ALA A 8 14.63 -15.16 0.35
C ALA A 8 13.15 -14.82 0.59
N ALA A 9 12.64 -15.03 1.80
CA ALA A 9 11.26 -14.70 2.12
C ALA A 9 10.94 -13.29 1.57
N THR A 10 10.00 -13.19 0.65
CA THR A 10 9.56 -11.91 0.10
C THR A 10 9.07 -11.07 1.26
N LYS A 11 9.43 -9.78 1.26
CA LYS A 11 8.98 -8.91 2.35
C LYS A 11 7.46 -8.76 2.25
N PRO A 12 6.70 -8.73 3.36
CA PRO A 12 5.24 -8.73 3.28
C PRO A 12 4.65 -7.58 2.45
N TYR A 13 5.33 -6.42 2.38
CA TYR A 13 4.90 -5.33 1.51
C TYR A 13 5.14 -5.61 0.01
N GLU A 14 6.14 -6.39 -0.36
CA GLU A 14 6.32 -6.83 -1.76
C GLU A 14 5.18 -7.75 -2.19
N ASP A 15 4.66 -8.58 -1.27
CA ASP A 15 3.50 -9.42 -1.55
C ASP A 15 2.24 -8.57 -1.82
N LEU A 16 2.10 -7.40 -1.18
CA LEU A 16 0.99 -6.47 -1.48
C LEU A 16 1.07 -5.92 -2.90
N PHE A 17 2.26 -5.61 -3.40
CA PHE A 17 2.46 -5.21 -4.79
C PHE A 17 1.98 -6.30 -5.73
N TYR A 18 2.49 -7.53 -5.59
CA TYR A 18 2.14 -8.62 -6.50
C TYR A 18 0.69 -9.09 -6.39
N GLN A 19 0.06 -8.94 -5.21
CA GLN A 19 -1.38 -9.20 -5.06
C GLN A 19 -2.24 -8.14 -5.76
N SER A 20 -1.73 -6.91 -5.86
CA SER A 20 -2.45 -5.79 -6.45
C SER A 20 -2.23 -5.67 -7.95
N ASP A 21 -1.09 -6.16 -8.47
CA ASP A 21 -0.78 -6.30 -9.90
C ASP A 21 -1.61 -7.43 -10.52
N VAL A 22 -2.90 -7.14 -10.77
CA VAL A 22 -3.87 -8.10 -11.34
C VAL A 22 -3.57 -8.37 -12.80
N SER A 23 -3.08 -7.37 -13.52
CA SER A 23 -2.69 -7.48 -14.92
C SER A 23 -1.42 -8.34 -15.11
N ASN A 24 -0.60 -8.47 -14.05
CA ASN A 24 0.67 -9.17 -14.01
C ASN A 24 1.64 -8.62 -15.07
N ASP A 25 1.66 -7.29 -15.20
CA ASP A 25 2.57 -6.54 -16.09
C ASP A 25 3.76 -5.91 -15.37
N THR A 26 3.86 -6.11 -14.04
CA THR A 26 4.89 -5.57 -13.14
C THR A 26 4.79 -4.06 -12.88
N PHE A 27 3.63 -3.48 -13.16
CA PHE A 27 3.24 -2.13 -12.82
C PHE A 27 1.91 -2.14 -12.07
N LEU A 28 1.65 -1.11 -11.26
CA LEU A 28 0.31 -0.86 -10.74
C LEU A 28 -0.30 0.30 -11.51
N SER A 29 -1.37 0.03 -12.24
CA SER A 29 -2.27 1.08 -12.70
C SER A 29 -2.94 1.79 -11.51
N ARG A 30 -3.62 2.91 -11.77
CA ARG A 30 -4.37 3.63 -10.71
C ARG A 30 -5.46 2.79 -10.06
N THR A 31 -6.04 1.85 -10.79
CA THR A 31 -7.04 0.93 -10.23
C THR A 31 -6.37 -0.11 -9.34
N GLU A 32 -5.23 -0.66 -9.76
CA GLU A 32 -4.48 -1.65 -8.98
C GLU A 32 -3.88 -1.03 -7.71
N CYS A 33 -3.36 0.19 -7.78
CA CYS A 33 -2.94 0.93 -6.59
C CYS A 33 -4.09 1.16 -5.60
N ARG A 34 -5.29 1.53 -6.09
CA ARG A 34 -6.47 1.64 -5.20
C ARG A 34 -6.84 0.31 -4.56
N ASN A 35 -6.73 -0.80 -5.30
CA ASN A 35 -7.00 -2.13 -4.76
C ASN A 35 -6.01 -2.51 -3.65
N LEU A 36 -4.75 -2.07 -3.75
CA LEU A 36 -3.75 -2.25 -2.70
C LEU A 36 -4.23 -1.64 -1.37
N TRP A 37 -4.71 -0.39 -1.42
CA TRP A 37 -5.21 0.31 -0.22
C TRP A 37 -6.56 -0.22 0.26
N ALA A 38 -7.42 -0.68 -0.65
CA ALA A 38 -8.71 -1.29 -0.30
C ALA A 38 -8.57 -2.56 0.55
N ILE A 39 -7.38 -3.18 0.62
CA ILE A 39 -7.10 -4.27 1.56
C ILE A 39 -7.31 -3.80 3.01
N PHE A 40 -7.01 -2.54 3.33
CA PHE A 40 -7.12 -1.99 4.68
C PHE A 40 -8.56 -1.66 5.08
N ASP A 41 -9.48 -1.44 4.14
CA ASP A 41 -10.92 -1.25 4.42
C ASP A 41 -11.56 -2.60 4.77
N ALA A 42 -11.70 -2.88 6.07
CA ALA A 42 -12.07 -4.20 6.55
C ALA A 42 -13.58 -4.39 6.59
N ASP A 43 -14.34 -3.33 6.90
CA ASP A 43 -15.80 -3.36 6.95
C ASP A 43 -16.47 -3.01 5.60
N LYS A 44 -15.68 -2.58 4.60
CA LYS A 44 -16.09 -2.23 3.23
C LYS A 44 -16.99 -1.01 3.16
N ASN A 45 -16.77 -0.03 4.03
CA ASN A 45 -17.52 1.22 4.05
C ASN A 45 -16.94 2.29 3.08
N ASN A 46 -15.84 1.99 2.38
CA ASN A 46 -15.05 2.86 1.49
C ASN A 46 -14.18 3.91 2.20
N TYR A 47 -13.98 3.77 3.50
CA TYR A 47 -13.06 4.55 4.31
C TYR A 47 -12.14 3.59 5.04
N ILE A 48 -10.88 3.98 5.21
CA ILE A 48 -9.96 3.24 6.07
C ILE A 48 -9.87 4.01 7.37
N SER A 49 -10.50 3.49 8.42
CA SER A 49 -10.37 4.05 9.75
C SER A 49 -9.00 3.72 10.36
N LYS A 50 -8.58 4.50 11.36
CA LYS A 50 -7.32 4.26 12.10
C LYS A 50 -7.21 2.84 12.64
N ILE A 51 -8.31 2.30 13.19
CA ILE A 51 -8.30 0.95 13.76
C ILE A 51 -8.17 -0.13 12.68
N GLU A 52 -8.81 0.04 11.53
CA GLU A 52 -8.68 -0.89 10.41
C GLU A 52 -7.27 -0.87 9.85
N PHE A 53 -6.69 0.33 9.72
CA PHE A 53 -5.31 0.51 9.29
C PHE A 53 -4.34 -0.25 10.20
N GLU A 54 -4.36 0.03 11.51
CA GLU A 54 -3.44 -0.57 12.48
C GLU A 54 -3.59 -2.10 12.58
N LEU A 55 -4.84 -2.58 12.64
CA LEU A 55 -5.13 -4.01 12.72
C LEU A 55 -4.67 -4.72 11.45
N LYS A 56 -4.93 -4.15 10.28
CA LYS A 56 -4.52 -4.76 9.02
C LYS A 56 -3.01 -4.68 8.81
N TRP A 57 -2.35 -3.59 9.19
CA TRP A 57 -0.89 -3.46 9.16
C TRP A 57 -0.21 -4.57 9.96
N THR A 58 -0.72 -4.80 11.17
CA THR A 58 -0.25 -5.87 12.05
C THR A 58 -0.55 -7.25 11.48
N PHE A 59 -1.76 -7.46 10.96
CA PHE A 59 -2.20 -8.75 10.38
C PHE A 59 -1.39 -9.14 9.14
N LEU A 60 -1.03 -8.17 8.31
CA LEU A 60 -0.19 -8.36 7.12
C LEU A 60 1.29 -8.53 7.46
N ASP A 61 1.65 -8.48 8.75
CA ASP A 61 3.03 -8.58 9.24
C ASP A 61 3.97 -7.53 8.65
N LEU A 62 3.46 -6.34 8.31
CA LEU A 62 4.28 -5.25 7.78
C LEU A 62 5.31 -4.77 8.84
N ASP A 63 6.43 -4.21 8.37
CA ASP A 63 7.49 -3.68 9.23
C ASP A 63 6.99 -2.49 10.08
N HIS A 64 7.69 -2.19 11.18
CA HIS A 64 7.42 -1.02 12.05
C HIS A 64 5.97 -0.92 12.54
N LYS A 65 5.39 -2.03 13.02
CA LYS A 65 3.99 -2.11 13.49
C LYS A 65 3.68 -1.09 14.59
N GLU A 66 4.67 -0.80 15.43
CA GLU A 66 4.61 0.21 16.48
C GLU A 66 4.42 1.63 15.94
N HIS A 67 4.76 1.89 14.67
CA HIS A 67 4.59 3.18 13.99
C HIS A 67 3.33 3.26 13.12
N ALA A 68 2.55 2.18 13.01
CA ALA A 68 1.29 2.18 12.24
C ALA A 68 0.34 3.35 12.59
N PRO A 69 0.18 3.76 13.88
CA PRO A 69 -0.62 4.95 14.21
C PRO A 69 -0.09 6.25 13.59
N ILE A 70 1.23 6.40 13.49
CA ILE A 70 1.90 7.59 12.91
C ILE A 70 1.77 7.55 11.39
N PHE A 71 1.97 6.39 10.78
CA PHE A 71 1.76 6.19 9.35
C PHE A 71 0.34 6.55 8.92
N PHE A 72 -0.66 6.16 9.70
CA PHE A 72 -2.04 6.57 9.47
C PHE A 72 -2.20 8.09 9.46
N GLU A 73 -1.66 8.77 10.48
CA GLU A 73 -1.74 10.24 10.61
C GLU A 73 -1.03 10.96 9.46
N GLU A 74 0.02 10.38 8.89
CA GLU A 74 0.68 10.92 7.70
C GLU A 74 -0.14 10.72 6.41
N LEU A 75 -1.00 9.71 6.34
CA LEU A 75 -1.85 9.42 5.19
C LEU A 75 -3.21 10.16 5.24
N ASP A 76 -3.76 10.39 6.44
CA ASP A 76 -4.96 11.20 6.71
C ASP A 76 -4.63 12.70 6.58
N LYS A 77 -4.66 13.22 5.34
CA LYS A 77 -4.23 14.58 5.01
C LYS A 77 -5.22 15.64 5.48
N ASN A 78 -6.49 15.29 5.59
CA ASN A 78 -7.53 16.23 6.02
C ASN A 78 -7.80 16.17 7.54
N PHE A 79 -7.18 15.23 8.26
CA PHE A 79 -7.27 15.03 9.71
C PHE A 79 -8.68 14.68 10.20
N ASN A 80 -9.49 14.00 9.38
CA ASN A 80 -10.84 13.56 9.73
C ASN A 80 -10.86 12.19 10.44
N LYS A 81 -9.70 11.51 10.57
CA LYS A 81 -9.51 10.17 11.13
C LYS A 81 -10.00 9.02 10.24
N GLU A 82 -10.17 9.27 8.94
CA GLU A 82 -10.63 8.32 7.94
C GLU A 82 -9.95 8.60 6.59
N ILE A 83 -9.17 7.64 6.08
CA ILE A 83 -8.57 7.79 4.74
C ILE A 83 -9.64 7.48 3.70
N ASP A 84 -10.00 8.47 2.89
CA ASP A 84 -11.02 8.34 1.85
C ASP A 84 -10.42 8.04 0.45
N SER A 85 -11.30 7.90 -0.54
CA SER A 85 -10.89 7.63 -1.93
C SER A 85 -10.03 8.73 -2.56
N ALA A 86 -10.18 10.00 -2.15
CA ALA A 86 -9.39 11.11 -2.65
C ALA A 86 -7.99 11.11 -2.02
N GLU A 87 -7.88 10.76 -0.74
CA GLU A 87 -6.60 10.57 -0.07
C GLU A 87 -5.85 9.34 -0.62
N VAL A 88 -6.54 8.22 -0.85
CA VAL A 88 -5.95 7.07 -1.57
C VAL A 88 -5.44 7.48 -2.94
N GLN A 89 -6.18 8.31 -3.67
CA GLN A 89 -5.73 8.81 -4.97
C GLN A 89 -4.45 9.66 -4.84
N GLN A 90 -4.35 10.52 -3.83
CA GLN A 90 -3.13 11.30 -3.56
C GLN A 90 -1.94 10.40 -3.21
N ILE A 91 -2.18 9.33 -2.44
CA ILE A 91 -1.14 8.35 -2.12
C ILE A 91 -0.66 7.65 -3.39
N CYS A 92 -1.56 7.24 -4.28
CA CYS A 92 -1.17 6.65 -5.56
C CYS A 92 -0.40 7.63 -6.46
N PHE A 93 -0.73 8.93 -6.41
CA PHE A 93 0.06 9.95 -7.09
C PHE A 93 1.46 10.11 -6.50
N PHE A 94 1.60 10.03 -5.18
CA PHE A 94 2.91 10.07 -4.52
C PHE A 94 3.79 8.88 -4.92
N PHE A 95 3.20 7.70 -5.12
CA PHE A 95 3.93 6.49 -5.49
C PHE A 95 4.33 6.43 -6.98
N ASP A 96 3.70 7.19 -7.86
CA ASP A 96 4.07 7.33 -9.29
C ASP A 96 4.94 8.59 -9.39
N ASP A 97 6.24 8.38 -9.20
CA ASP A 97 7.23 9.44 -8.99
C ASP A 97 7.55 10.14 -10.31
N ASP A 98 7.53 9.41 -11.43
CA ASP A 98 7.80 9.98 -12.75
C ASP A 98 6.55 10.51 -13.48
N GLY A 99 5.36 10.19 -12.99
CA GLY A 99 4.07 10.71 -13.46
C GLY A 99 3.58 10.07 -14.75
N ASP A 100 4.04 8.86 -15.10
CA ASP A 100 3.64 8.16 -16.32
C ASP A 100 2.25 7.51 -16.24
N GLY A 101 1.64 7.52 -15.04
CA GLY A 101 0.32 6.97 -14.76
C GLY A 101 0.34 5.55 -14.20
N PHE A 102 1.52 4.97 -14.07
CA PHE A 102 1.79 3.64 -13.52
C PHE A 102 2.73 3.74 -12.33
N ILE A 103 2.72 2.73 -11.47
CA ILE A 103 3.70 2.62 -10.38
C ILE A 103 4.52 1.39 -10.68
N SER A 104 5.75 1.58 -11.14
CA SER A 104 6.71 0.51 -11.32
C SER A 104 7.08 -0.12 -9.97
N LYS A 105 7.59 -1.36 -10.00
CA LYS A 105 8.12 -2.00 -8.79
C LYS A 105 9.22 -1.18 -8.11
N PHE A 106 10.02 -0.45 -8.90
CA PHE A 106 11.08 0.41 -8.37
C PHE A 106 10.52 1.58 -7.58
N GLU A 107 9.55 2.31 -8.13
CA GLU A 107 8.91 3.44 -7.44
C GLU A 107 8.17 2.98 -6.21
N TYR A 108 7.47 1.83 -6.29
CA TYR A 108 6.83 1.22 -5.14
C TYR A 108 7.83 0.94 -4.00
N ASP A 109 8.93 0.25 -4.30
CA ASP A 109 9.94 -0.08 -3.28
C ASP A 109 10.61 1.15 -2.69
N TYR A 110 10.92 2.14 -3.54
CA TYR A 110 11.59 3.36 -3.13
C TYR A 110 10.69 4.19 -2.20
N ASN A 111 9.47 4.47 -2.64
CA ASN A 111 8.52 5.28 -1.88
C ASN A 111 8.00 4.56 -0.64
N TRP A 112 7.77 3.24 -0.70
CA TRP A 112 7.40 2.46 0.49
C TRP A 112 8.44 2.57 1.59
N LYS A 113 9.73 2.37 1.26
CA LYS A 113 10.82 2.47 2.24
C LYS A 113 10.99 3.89 2.76
N ALA A 114 10.90 4.89 1.88
CA ALA A 114 11.02 6.28 2.26
C ALA A 114 9.95 6.69 3.28
N PHE A 115 8.73 6.16 3.14
CA PHE A 115 7.60 6.53 3.98
C PHE A 115 7.46 5.65 5.23
N PHE A 116 7.67 4.34 5.12
CA PHE A 116 7.31 3.35 6.16
C PHE A 116 8.50 2.61 6.78
N SER A 117 9.75 2.96 6.46
CA SER A 117 10.95 2.32 7.04
C SER A 117 11.78 3.25 7.92
N ALA A 118 11.17 4.32 8.45
CA ALA A 118 11.80 5.26 9.38
C ALA A 118 11.81 4.74 10.83
#